data_AF-A0A925CT10-F1
#
_entry.id   AF-A0A925CT10-F1
#
_cell.length_a   1.000
_cell.length_b   1.000
_cell.length_c   1.000
_cell.angle_alpha   90.00
_cell.angle_beta   90.00
_cell.angle_gamma   90.00
#
_symmetry.space_group_name_H-M   'P 1'
#
loop_
_entity.id
_entity.type
_entity.pdbx_description
1 polymer ?
#
loop_
_entity_poly.entity_id
_entity_poly.type
_entity_poly.pdbx_seq_one_letter_code
_entity_poly.pdbx_strand_id
1 'polypeptide(L)'
;MKHPFTSVRRLAGLSALVLAATLTACSDATGPDQADAGLRRSGYLTTSAATKKLIDINFNVLYPGLATQYPKVSIVADTTMESFIVDPRLGSIVILGKKTEHIIAMPANALCNPKTNSYGPSEWLKPCTLATTPIRFTVKTWMDASGRPHAEFLPAIRFTPDSTKNVRLYFQDPALKNYSVVFIPYCNAGNLCLNEATHDPTLETYVSPLTGGGYWVYRKLRHFSGYNVTAF
;
A
#
# COMPACT_ATOMS: atom_id res chain seq x y z
N MET A 1 -45.49 -30.95 40.50
CA MET A 1 -44.90 -32.06 39.72
C MET A 1 -45.97 -32.53 38.75
N LYS A 2 -45.84 -32.22 37.46
CA LYS A 2 -46.91 -32.38 36.45
C LYS A 2 -46.42 -33.24 35.27
N HIS A 3 -47.39 -33.97 34.74
CA HIS A 3 -47.42 -35.08 33.80
C HIS A 3 -46.62 -34.98 32.48
N PRO A 4 -46.35 -36.14 31.84
CA PRO A 4 -45.78 -36.24 30.50
C PRO A 4 -46.84 -35.98 29.42
N PHE A 5 -46.44 -35.38 28.29
CA PHE A 5 -47.30 -35.26 27.11
C PHE A 5 -46.64 -35.86 25.86
N THR A 6 -47.24 -36.99 25.50
CA THR A 6 -47.54 -37.63 24.21
C THR A 6 -47.11 -36.95 22.89
N SER A 7 -46.60 -37.83 22.02
CA SER A 7 -46.39 -37.67 20.58
C SER A 7 -47.67 -37.37 19.79
N VAL A 8 -47.59 -36.51 18.77
CA VAL A 8 -48.57 -36.38 17.68
C VAL A 8 -47.86 -36.32 16.32
N ARG A 9 -48.52 -36.94 15.35
CA ARG A 9 -48.15 -37.39 14.01
C ARG A 9 -48.27 -36.33 12.88
N ARG A 10 -47.55 -36.62 11.78
CA ARG A 10 -47.88 -36.39 10.34
C ARG A 10 -47.92 -34.91 9.90
N LEU A 11 -47.61 -34.51 8.66
CA LEU A 11 -47.93 -35.08 7.34
C LEU A 11 -46.92 -34.60 6.29
N ALA A 12 -46.77 -35.40 5.24
CA ALA A 12 -46.06 -35.07 4.02
C ALA A 12 -46.67 -33.86 3.30
N GLY A 13 -45.80 -33.01 2.74
CA GLY A 13 -46.15 -32.00 1.76
C GLY A 13 -45.13 -32.03 0.64
N LEU A 14 -45.46 -32.78 -0.43
CA LEU A 14 -44.83 -32.62 -1.73
C LEU A 14 -45.14 -31.21 -2.24
N SER A 15 -44.12 -30.47 -2.65
CA SER A 15 -44.27 -29.37 -3.58
C SER A 15 -43.13 -29.43 -4.57
N ALA A 16 -43.45 -29.99 -5.73
CA ALA A 16 -42.69 -29.79 -6.95
C ALA A 16 -42.93 -28.34 -7.41
N LEU A 17 -41.87 -27.58 -7.61
CA LEU A 17 -41.94 -26.40 -8.46
C LEU A 17 -40.85 -26.46 -9.53
N VAL A 18 -41.32 -26.09 -10.71
CA VAL A 18 -40.80 -26.25 -12.06
C VAL A 18 -39.55 -25.39 -12.32
N LEU A 19 -38.68 -25.94 -13.16
CA LEU A 19 -37.54 -25.30 -13.84
C LEU A 19 -37.88 -23.96 -14.48
N ALA A 20 -36.96 -23.00 -14.37
CA ALA A 20 -36.65 -22.07 -15.45
C ALA A 20 -35.15 -21.76 -15.42
N ALA A 21 -34.37 -22.51 -16.20
CA ALA A 21 -32.99 -22.17 -16.51
C ALA A 21 -32.99 -21.19 -17.69
N THR A 22 -32.67 -19.92 -17.42
CA THR A 22 -32.32 -18.96 -18.47
C THR A 22 -30.83 -19.13 -18.77
N LEU A 23 -30.54 -19.81 -19.88
CA LEU A 23 -29.24 -19.80 -20.54
C LEU A 23 -29.04 -18.40 -21.16
N THR A 24 -28.19 -17.58 -20.55
CA THR A 24 -27.68 -16.37 -21.22
C THR A 24 -26.49 -16.78 -22.09
N ALA A 25 -26.66 -16.52 -23.38
CA ALA A 25 -25.74 -16.88 -24.45
C ALA A 25 -24.34 -16.31 -24.28
N CYS A 26 -23.36 -17.14 -24.63
CA CYS A 26 -22.00 -16.73 -25.00
C CYS A 26 -22.08 -15.85 -26.24
N SER A 27 -21.62 -14.60 -26.15
CA SER A 27 -21.21 -13.85 -27.33
C SER A 27 -19.69 -13.94 -27.42
N ASP A 28 -19.26 -14.74 -28.38
CA ASP A 28 -17.90 -14.73 -28.93
C ASP A 28 -17.62 -13.37 -29.56
N ALA A 29 -16.63 -12.66 -29.02
CA ALA A 29 -15.97 -11.57 -29.72
C ALA A 29 -14.57 -12.06 -30.09
N THR A 30 -14.45 -12.55 -31.33
CA THR A 30 -13.17 -12.87 -31.96
C THR A 30 -12.69 -11.70 -32.79
N GLY A 31 -11.52 -11.18 -32.41
CA GLY A 31 -10.49 -10.65 -33.30
C GLY A 31 -10.30 -9.12 -33.35
N PRO A 32 -9.14 -8.62 -33.83
CA PRO A 32 -7.83 -9.26 -33.97
C PRO A 32 -6.73 -8.59 -33.10
N ASP A 33 -5.65 -9.34 -32.87
CA ASP A 33 -4.32 -8.83 -32.51
C ASP A 33 -3.81 -7.85 -33.57
N GLN A 34 -3.37 -6.66 -33.13
CA GLN A 34 -2.17 -5.91 -33.55
C GLN A 34 -1.87 -4.92 -32.41
N ALA A 35 -0.90 -5.14 -31.51
CA ALA A 35 0.53 -4.92 -31.73
C ALA A 35 0.78 -3.67 -32.59
N ASP A 36 1.10 -2.52 -32.00
CA ASP A 36 2.49 -2.08 -31.80
C ASP A 36 2.59 -0.60 -31.36
N ALA A 37 3.69 -0.30 -30.68
CA ALA A 37 4.38 1.00 -30.65
C ALA A 37 3.66 2.22 -30.04
N GLY A 38 3.47 2.17 -28.72
CA GLY A 38 3.21 3.36 -27.90
C GLY A 38 3.92 3.38 -26.55
N LEU A 39 4.94 2.53 -26.35
CA LEU A 39 5.88 2.67 -25.22
C LEU A 39 6.59 4.02 -25.38
N ARG A 40 5.98 5.08 -24.84
CA ARG A 40 6.73 6.28 -24.46
C ARG A 40 7.76 5.79 -23.47
N ARG A 41 8.99 5.60 -23.96
CA ARG A 41 10.21 5.46 -23.18
C ARG A 41 10.24 6.61 -22.16
N SER A 42 9.65 6.37 -20.99
CA SER A 42 10.09 7.02 -19.77
C SER A 42 11.57 6.68 -19.67
N GLY A 43 12.41 7.72 -19.62
CA GLY A 43 13.85 7.59 -19.77
C GLY A 43 14.42 6.57 -18.80
N TYR A 44 14.60 5.34 -19.27
CA TYR A 44 15.57 4.43 -18.69
C TYR A 44 16.89 5.18 -18.77
N LEU A 45 17.38 5.63 -17.63
CA LEU A 45 18.76 6.03 -17.43
C LEU A 45 19.62 4.85 -17.90
N THR A 46 20.06 4.93 -19.15
CA THR A 46 21.15 4.12 -19.66
C THR A 46 22.31 4.32 -18.71
N THR A 47 22.81 3.23 -18.14
CA THR A 47 23.93 3.18 -17.21
C THR A 47 25.20 3.65 -17.92
N SER A 48 25.38 4.95 -18.09
CA SER A 48 26.71 5.51 -18.26
C SER A 48 27.36 5.45 -16.89
N ALA A 49 28.56 4.86 -16.85
CA ALA A 49 29.43 4.70 -15.69
C ALA A 49 29.92 6.03 -15.08
N ALA A 50 28.99 6.92 -14.73
CA ALA A 50 29.21 8.06 -13.88
C ALA A 50 29.16 7.55 -12.44
N THR A 51 30.34 7.30 -11.90
CA THR A 51 30.68 7.31 -10.48
C THR A 51 29.53 6.91 -9.55
N LYS A 52 29.48 5.61 -9.23
CA LYS A 52 28.62 4.99 -8.20
C LYS A 52 28.95 5.57 -6.81
N LYS A 53 28.67 6.86 -6.61
CA LYS A 53 28.59 7.46 -5.28
C LYS A 53 27.29 6.93 -4.71
N LEU A 54 27.40 5.92 -3.86
CA LEU A 54 26.33 5.38 -3.05
C LEU A 54 25.62 6.57 -2.38
N ILE A 55 24.45 6.95 -2.88
CA ILE A 55 23.61 7.90 -2.16
C ILE A 55 22.81 7.04 -1.20
N ASP A 56 23.40 6.79 -0.02
CA ASP A 56 22.56 6.58 1.15
C ASP A 56 21.61 7.78 1.20
N ILE A 57 20.32 7.50 1.16
CA ILE A 57 19.29 8.55 1.12
C ILE A 57 19.46 9.38 2.38
N ASN A 58 19.98 10.59 2.25
CA ASN A 58 20.14 11.50 3.38
C ASN A 58 18.80 12.16 3.66
N PHE A 59 18.00 11.51 4.51
CA PHE A 59 16.66 12.00 4.86
C PHE A 59 16.68 13.38 5.53
N ASN A 60 17.78 13.77 6.20
CA ASN A 60 17.89 15.11 6.77
C ASN A 60 17.99 16.21 5.69
N VAL A 61 18.55 15.87 4.52
CA VAL A 61 18.62 16.76 3.36
C VAL A 61 17.28 16.79 2.63
N LEU A 62 16.63 15.64 2.48
CA LEU A 62 15.33 15.55 1.79
C LEU A 62 14.16 16.11 2.59
N TYR A 63 14.25 16.02 3.93
CA TYR A 63 13.19 16.39 4.86
C TYR A 63 13.75 17.20 6.04
N PRO A 64 14.30 18.39 5.77
CA PRO A 64 14.90 19.20 6.81
C PRO A 64 13.85 19.56 7.88
N GLY A 65 14.22 19.37 9.15
CA GLY A 65 13.39 19.72 10.29
C GLY A 65 12.30 18.71 10.67
N LEU A 66 12.11 17.60 9.92
CA LEU A 66 11.23 16.53 10.37
C LEU A 66 11.90 15.71 11.48
N ALA A 67 11.16 15.47 12.57
CA ALA A 67 11.62 14.62 13.65
C ALA A 67 11.60 13.14 13.22
N THR A 68 12.71 12.45 13.45
CA THR A 68 12.80 10.99 13.30
C THR A 68 12.18 10.29 14.50
N GLN A 69 11.29 9.34 14.24
CA GLN A 69 10.64 8.51 15.24
C GLN A 69 10.99 7.03 15.03
N TYR A 70 11.19 6.35 16.15
CA TYR A 70 11.27 4.89 16.22
C TYR A 70 10.00 4.41 16.94
N PRO A 71 9.10 3.70 16.24
CA PRO A 71 7.85 3.20 16.80
C PRO A 71 8.05 2.31 18.02
N LYS A 72 7.04 2.27 18.88
CA LYS A 72 6.96 1.26 19.93
C LYS A 72 6.61 -0.09 19.31
N VAL A 73 7.51 -1.04 19.44
CA VAL A 73 7.35 -2.42 18.96
C VAL A 73 6.51 -3.23 19.94
N SER A 74 5.50 -3.95 19.45
CA SER A 74 4.57 -4.74 20.26
C SER A 74 4.69 -6.24 20.02
N ILE A 75 5.07 -6.69 18.81
CA ILE A 75 5.30 -8.09 18.47
C ILE A 75 6.50 -8.16 17.53
N VAL A 76 7.43 -9.07 17.79
CA VAL A 76 8.57 -9.38 16.91
C VAL A 76 8.59 -10.88 16.63
N ALA A 77 8.11 -11.26 15.46
CA ALA A 77 8.29 -12.59 14.87
C ALA A 77 8.71 -12.39 13.39
N ASP A 78 8.22 -13.20 12.46
CA ASP A 78 8.35 -12.93 11.02
C ASP A 78 7.59 -11.66 10.60
N THR A 79 6.56 -11.32 11.39
CA THR A 79 5.84 -10.06 11.33
C THR A 79 6.21 -9.19 12.52
N THR A 80 6.42 -7.90 12.26
CA THR A 80 6.63 -6.85 13.26
C THR A 80 5.38 -5.96 13.35
N MET A 81 4.85 -5.77 14.55
CA MET A 81 3.75 -4.85 14.83
C MET A 81 4.27 -3.65 15.61
N GLU A 82 4.04 -2.46 15.09
CA GLU A 82 4.60 -1.19 15.58
C GLU A 82 3.52 -0.15 15.73
N SER A 83 3.68 0.75 16.70
CA SER A 83 2.78 1.90 16.85
C SER A 83 3.55 3.20 17.05
N PHE A 84 3.06 4.28 16.45
CA PHE A 84 3.64 5.62 16.54
C PHE A 84 2.55 6.68 16.52
N ILE A 85 2.90 7.91 16.92
CA ILE A 85 1.98 9.05 16.96
C ILE A 85 2.58 10.17 16.12
N VAL A 86 1.78 10.71 15.19
CA VAL A 86 2.18 11.85 14.37
C VAL A 86 1.35 13.06 14.77
N ASP A 87 1.99 14.16 15.14
CA ASP A 87 1.35 15.48 15.10
C ASP A 87 1.31 15.94 13.64
N PRO A 88 0.13 16.01 13.01
CA PRO A 88 0.02 16.35 11.59
C PRO A 88 0.55 17.74 11.26
N ARG A 89 0.67 18.65 12.23
CA ARG A 89 1.17 20.02 12.01
C ARG A 89 2.69 20.06 11.91
N LEU A 90 3.39 19.07 12.44
CA LEU A 90 4.85 18.99 12.45
C LEU A 90 5.37 17.98 11.42
N GLY A 91 4.62 16.89 11.18
CA GLY A 91 5.10 15.79 10.37
C GLY A 91 6.11 14.91 11.11
N SER A 92 6.65 13.90 10.42
CA SER A 92 7.67 13.00 10.96
C SER A 92 8.32 12.14 9.88
N ILE A 93 9.56 11.72 10.12
CA ILE A 93 10.16 10.53 9.50
C ILE A 93 9.99 9.39 10.49
N VAL A 94 9.42 8.26 10.07
CA VAL A 94 9.27 7.09 10.94
C VAL A 94 10.03 5.92 10.34
N ILE A 95 10.91 5.32 11.13
CA ILE A 95 11.68 4.13 10.75
C ILE A 95 10.91 2.90 11.26
N LEU A 96 10.50 2.03 10.34
CA LEU A 96 9.65 0.87 10.57
C LEU A 96 10.44 -0.41 10.34
N GLY A 97 10.05 -1.48 11.01
CA GLY A 97 10.65 -2.80 10.84
C GLY A 97 12.00 -2.90 11.53
N LYS A 98 12.08 -3.72 12.58
CA LYS A 98 13.31 -3.92 13.36
C LYS A 98 14.46 -4.56 12.55
N LYS A 99 14.13 -5.37 11.54
CA LYS A 99 15.11 -6.11 10.71
C LYS A 99 15.44 -5.41 9.41
N THR A 100 14.52 -4.61 8.90
CA THR A 100 14.57 -3.99 7.58
C THR A 100 14.03 -2.58 7.77
N GLU A 101 14.92 -1.62 7.96
CA GLU A 101 14.63 -0.24 8.35
C GLU A 101 13.88 0.51 7.23
N HIS A 102 12.61 0.18 7.04
CA HIS A 102 11.71 0.86 6.12
C HIS A 102 11.43 2.27 6.64
N ILE A 103 11.13 3.20 5.75
CA ILE A 103 10.95 4.60 6.15
C ILE A 103 9.65 5.14 5.56
N ILE A 104 8.88 5.83 6.39
CA ILE A 104 7.75 6.65 5.95
C ILE A 104 8.04 8.10 6.33
N ALA A 105 8.11 8.96 5.31
CA ALA A 105 8.30 10.39 5.49
C ALA A 105 6.97 11.11 5.28
N MET A 106 6.50 11.81 6.32
CA MET A 106 5.24 12.55 6.34
C MET A 106 5.51 14.02 6.63
N PRO A 107 5.48 14.90 5.62
CA PRO A 107 5.62 16.34 5.85
C PRO A 107 4.51 16.91 6.74
N ALA A 108 4.77 18.06 7.36
CA ALA A 108 3.75 18.86 8.02
C ALA A 108 2.56 19.14 7.10
N ASN A 109 1.36 19.04 7.65
CA ASN A 109 0.07 19.26 6.99
C ASN A 109 -0.24 18.31 5.83
N ALA A 110 0.43 17.15 5.76
CA ALA A 110 0.20 16.17 4.71
C ALA A 110 -1.04 15.28 4.94
N LEU A 111 -1.58 15.23 6.16
CA LEU A 111 -2.59 14.26 6.57
C LEU A 111 -4.01 14.86 6.58
N CYS A 112 -4.97 14.20 5.93
CA CYS A 112 -6.38 14.55 6.04
C CYS A 112 -6.96 14.07 7.38
N ASN A 113 -7.93 14.81 7.91
CA ASN A 113 -8.61 14.46 9.15
C ASN A 113 -9.48 13.20 8.97
N PRO A 114 -9.19 12.09 9.67
CA PRO A 114 -9.94 10.84 9.51
C PRO A 114 -11.37 10.90 10.06
N LYS A 115 -11.71 11.88 10.91
CA LYS A 115 -13.05 12.01 11.49
C LYS A 115 -14.04 12.73 10.57
N THR A 116 -13.55 13.58 9.66
CA THR A 116 -14.40 14.45 8.83
C THR A 116 -14.31 14.14 7.35
N ASN A 117 -13.33 13.34 6.92
CA ASN A 117 -13.15 13.00 5.51
C ASN A 117 -13.42 11.51 5.29
N SER A 118 -14.13 11.21 4.22
CA SER A 118 -14.29 9.85 3.72
C SER A 118 -12.98 9.29 3.17
N TYR A 119 -12.93 7.96 3.04
CA TYR A 119 -11.81 7.21 2.54
C TYR A 119 -12.25 6.29 1.40
N GLY A 120 -11.42 6.17 0.35
CA GLY A 120 -11.63 5.24 -0.76
C GLY A 120 -11.07 5.80 -2.08
N PRO A 121 -11.02 4.98 -3.15
CA PRO A 121 -10.43 5.38 -4.43
C PRO A 121 -11.03 6.67 -5.02
N SER A 122 -12.33 6.90 -4.87
CA SER A 122 -12.99 8.13 -5.31
C SER A 122 -12.65 9.37 -4.47
N GLU A 123 -12.04 9.18 -3.30
CA GLU A 123 -11.78 10.24 -2.31
C GLU A 123 -10.32 10.69 -2.29
N TRP A 124 -9.38 9.86 -2.75
CA TRP A 124 -7.94 10.08 -2.55
C TRP A 124 -7.39 11.36 -3.19
N LEU A 125 -7.99 11.83 -4.28
CA LEU A 125 -7.58 13.05 -4.98
C LEU A 125 -8.42 14.28 -4.62
N LYS A 126 -9.49 14.13 -3.83
CA LYS A 126 -10.33 15.27 -3.46
C LYS A 126 -9.62 16.17 -2.44
N PRO A 127 -9.90 17.47 -2.42
CA PRO A 127 -9.54 18.33 -1.29
C PRO A 127 -10.04 17.74 0.04
N CYS A 128 -9.41 18.10 1.14
CA CYS A 128 -9.76 17.58 2.46
C CYS A 128 -9.53 18.58 3.57
N THR A 129 -10.30 18.42 4.66
CA THR A 129 -9.97 19.11 5.91
C THR A 129 -8.73 18.47 6.52
N LEU A 130 -7.71 19.29 6.80
CA LEU A 130 -6.46 18.82 7.37
C LEU A 130 -6.66 18.29 8.80
N ALA A 131 -5.89 17.27 9.17
CA ALA A 131 -5.82 16.83 10.55
C ALA A 131 -5.07 17.88 11.38
N THR A 132 -5.60 18.22 12.55
CA THR A 132 -4.98 19.16 13.49
C THR A 132 -4.65 18.53 14.85
N THR A 133 -5.15 17.32 15.08
CA THR A 133 -4.91 16.55 16.30
C THR A 133 -3.96 15.40 16.01
N PRO A 134 -3.08 15.01 16.96
CA PRO A 134 -2.21 13.86 16.80
C PRO A 134 -2.98 12.59 16.45
N ILE A 135 -2.42 11.81 15.51
CA ILE A 135 -3.00 10.54 15.06
C ILE A 135 -2.09 9.41 15.50
N ARG A 136 -2.67 8.40 16.16
CA ARG A 136 -1.98 7.14 16.46
C ARG A 136 -2.11 6.22 15.25
N PHE A 137 -0.98 5.74 14.77
CA PHE A 137 -0.89 4.71 13.75
C PHE A 137 -0.40 3.40 14.35
N THR A 138 -0.87 2.31 13.76
CA THR A 138 -0.32 0.97 13.90
C THR A 138 0.13 0.52 12.52
N VAL A 139 1.32 -0.05 12.42
CA VAL A 139 1.82 -0.66 11.20
C VAL A 139 2.22 -2.10 11.45
N LYS A 140 1.88 -2.95 10.49
CA LYS A 140 2.34 -4.33 10.38
C LYS A 140 3.38 -4.39 9.27
N THR A 141 4.60 -4.83 9.56
CA THR A 141 5.66 -5.01 8.56
C THR A 141 6.16 -6.45 8.54
N TRP A 142 6.42 -7.01 7.36
CA TRP A 142 6.95 -8.38 7.21
C TRP A 142 7.67 -8.55 5.88
N MET A 143 8.42 -9.64 5.74
CA MET A 143 8.98 -10.09 4.47
C MET A 143 8.18 -11.29 3.98
N ASP A 144 7.86 -11.37 2.69
CA ASP A 144 7.25 -12.58 2.13
C ASP A 144 8.26 -13.70 1.90
N ALA A 145 7.78 -14.84 1.38
CA ALA A 145 8.62 -16.01 1.08
C ALA A 145 9.72 -15.73 0.03
N SER A 146 9.57 -14.67 -0.77
CA SER A 146 10.59 -14.22 -1.73
C SER A 146 11.55 -13.19 -1.12
N GLY A 147 11.42 -12.89 0.16
CA GLY A 147 12.20 -11.87 0.86
C GLY A 147 11.84 -10.45 0.44
N ARG A 148 10.62 -10.21 -0.05
CA ARG A 148 10.16 -8.86 -0.42
C ARG A 148 9.42 -8.21 0.74
N PRO A 149 9.60 -6.89 0.95
CA PRO A 149 8.99 -6.20 2.07
C PRO A 149 7.51 -5.87 1.84
N HIS A 150 6.76 -5.89 2.93
CA HIS A 150 5.35 -5.53 3.03
C HIS A 150 5.13 -4.60 4.22
N ALA A 151 4.15 -3.69 4.10
CA ALA A 151 3.68 -2.85 5.18
C ALA A 151 2.17 -2.63 5.08
N GLU A 152 1.46 -2.74 6.21
CA GLU A 152 0.03 -2.48 6.31
C GLU A 152 -0.24 -1.47 7.42
N PHE A 153 -0.89 -0.37 7.08
CA PHE A 153 -1.08 0.79 7.96
C PHE A 153 -2.54 0.91 8.42
N LEU A 154 -2.70 1.20 9.71
CA LEU A 154 -3.98 1.53 10.34
C LEU A 154 -3.86 2.80 11.19
N PRO A 155 -4.87 3.68 11.25
CA PRO A 155 -6.08 3.64 10.42
C PRO A 155 -5.79 3.96 8.96
N ALA A 156 -6.69 3.51 8.08
CA ALA A 156 -6.69 3.91 6.69
C ALA A 156 -7.07 5.40 6.59
N ILE A 157 -6.15 6.23 6.10
CA ILE A 157 -6.36 7.67 5.91
C ILE A 157 -5.87 8.09 4.53
N ARG A 158 -6.36 9.20 4.02
CA ARG A 158 -5.84 9.82 2.78
C ARG A 158 -4.97 11.02 3.10
N PHE A 159 -4.09 11.36 2.16
CA PHE A 159 -3.21 12.51 2.24
C PHE A 159 -3.78 13.66 1.42
N THR A 160 -3.35 14.88 1.74
CA THR A 160 -3.70 16.06 0.96
C THR A 160 -3.22 15.89 -0.51
N PRO A 161 -4.01 16.31 -1.51
CA PRO A 161 -3.56 16.27 -2.90
C PRO A 161 -2.48 17.30 -3.25
N ASP A 162 -2.02 18.12 -2.28
CA ASP A 162 -0.95 19.11 -2.42
C ASP A 162 0.38 18.48 -2.88
N SER A 163 0.89 18.91 -4.03
CA SER A 163 2.13 18.41 -4.63
C SER A 163 3.39 18.77 -3.85
N THR A 164 3.32 19.68 -2.89
CA THR A 164 4.44 20.06 -2.00
C THR A 164 4.46 19.24 -0.71
N LYS A 165 3.39 18.52 -0.38
CA LYS A 165 3.22 17.77 0.88
C LYS A 165 3.17 16.26 0.64
N ASN A 166 4.15 15.77 -0.11
CA ASN A 166 4.17 14.36 -0.52
C ASN A 166 4.61 13.46 0.63
N VAL A 167 3.70 12.59 1.07
CA VAL A 167 4.06 11.42 1.89
C VAL A 167 4.78 10.41 1.01
N ARG A 168 5.92 9.87 1.49
CA ARG A 168 6.71 8.87 0.75
C ARG A 168 7.05 7.68 1.60
N LEU A 169 6.85 6.49 1.03
CA LEU A 169 7.24 5.21 1.61
C LEU A 169 8.51 4.72 0.93
N TYR A 170 9.45 4.26 1.73
CA TYR A 170 10.74 3.71 1.34
C TYR A 170 10.87 2.32 1.94
N PHE A 171 10.89 1.30 1.09
CA PHE A 171 11.20 -0.06 1.47
C PHE A 171 12.69 -0.33 1.27
N GLN A 172 13.29 -1.02 2.22
CA GLN A 172 14.56 -1.70 2.00
C GLN A 172 14.25 -3.09 1.48
N ASP A 173 14.70 -3.39 0.27
CA ASP A 173 14.56 -4.69 -0.35
C ASP A 173 15.96 -5.29 -0.60
N PRO A 174 16.51 -6.05 0.36
CA PRO A 174 17.80 -6.70 0.22
C PRO A 174 17.78 -7.82 -0.83
N ALA A 175 16.61 -8.42 -1.07
CA ALA A 175 16.39 -9.51 -2.02
C ALA A 175 16.29 -9.03 -3.47
N LEU A 176 16.06 -7.74 -3.72
CA LEU A 176 15.99 -7.19 -5.07
C LEU A 176 17.34 -7.30 -5.80
N LYS A 177 17.35 -8.13 -6.85
CA LYS A 177 18.42 -8.32 -7.84
C LYS A 177 17.79 -8.44 -9.23
N ASN A 178 18.52 -8.05 -10.28
CA ASN A 178 18.22 -8.33 -11.69
C ASN A 178 16.72 -8.23 -12.07
N TYR A 179 16.17 -7.01 -12.05
CA TYR A 179 14.77 -6.73 -12.37
C TYR A 179 14.64 -6.00 -13.70
N SER A 180 13.56 -6.30 -14.43
CA SER A 180 13.13 -5.52 -15.59
C SER A 180 12.16 -4.42 -15.18
N VAL A 181 11.27 -4.72 -14.22
CA VAL A 181 10.25 -3.81 -13.70
C VAL A 181 10.12 -3.97 -12.19
N VAL A 182 9.91 -2.85 -11.50
CA VAL A 182 9.68 -2.78 -10.05
C VAL A 182 8.60 -1.75 -9.77
N PHE A 183 7.63 -2.09 -8.92
CA PHE A 183 6.68 -1.12 -8.39
C PHE A 183 6.19 -1.46 -6.98
N ILE A 184 5.68 -0.45 -6.30
CA ILE A 184 4.96 -0.59 -5.03
C ILE A 184 3.46 -0.42 -5.31
N PRO A 185 2.67 -1.51 -5.42
CA PRO A 185 1.21 -1.38 -5.51
C PRO A 185 0.62 -1.13 -4.13
N TYR A 186 -0.59 -0.57 -4.07
CA TYR A 186 -1.39 -0.66 -2.85
C TYR A 186 -2.24 -1.93 -2.91
N CYS A 187 -2.46 -2.57 -1.77
CA CYS A 187 -3.32 -3.72 -1.63
C CYS A 187 -4.51 -3.37 -0.73
N ASN A 188 -5.72 -3.65 -1.21
CA ASN A 188 -6.94 -3.45 -0.43
C ASN A 188 -7.17 -4.62 0.56
N ALA A 189 -8.20 -4.51 1.39
CA ALA A 189 -8.57 -5.55 2.36
C ALA A 189 -8.96 -6.90 1.72
N GLY A 190 -9.25 -6.93 0.42
CA GLY A 190 -9.51 -8.14 -0.35
C GLY A 190 -8.26 -8.74 -1.00
N ASN A 191 -7.05 -8.27 -0.64
CA ASN A 191 -5.77 -8.68 -1.23
C ASN A 191 -5.65 -8.40 -2.73
N LEU A 192 -6.48 -7.52 -3.28
CA LEU A 192 -6.29 -7.03 -4.64
C LEU A 192 -5.26 -5.90 -4.61
N CYS A 193 -4.13 -6.13 -5.26
CA CYS A 193 -3.04 -5.16 -5.37
C CYS A 193 -3.08 -4.43 -6.71
N LEU A 194 -3.04 -3.10 -6.68
CA LEU A 194 -3.19 -2.25 -7.85
C LEU A 194 -2.02 -1.27 -7.97
N ASN A 195 -1.44 -1.19 -9.18
CA ASN A 195 -0.42 -0.20 -9.49
C ASN A 195 -1.07 1.13 -9.89
N GLU A 196 -1.23 2.04 -8.93
CA GLU A 196 -1.82 3.37 -9.18
C GLU A 196 -1.02 4.22 -10.19
N ALA A 197 0.28 3.94 -10.38
CA ALA A 197 1.12 4.70 -11.31
C ALA A 197 0.70 4.54 -12.79
N THR A 198 -0.09 3.51 -13.09
CA THR A 198 -0.70 3.30 -14.42
C THR A 198 -1.68 4.42 -14.79
N HIS A 199 -2.31 5.07 -13.81
CA HIS A 199 -3.29 6.13 -14.01
C HIS A 199 -2.80 7.49 -13.47
N ASP A 200 -1.94 7.50 -12.45
CA ASP A 200 -1.30 8.69 -11.91
C ASP A 200 0.23 8.54 -11.94
N PRO A 201 0.91 8.99 -13.01
CA PRO A 201 2.37 8.90 -13.13
C PRO A 201 3.15 9.57 -11.99
N THR A 202 2.51 10.44 -11.18
CA THR A 202 3.18 11.04 -10.02
C THR A 202 3.42 10.06 -8.87
N LEU A 203 2.86 8.84 -8.97
CA LEU A 203 3.02 7.73 -8.04
C LEU A 203 4.00 6.67 -8.54
N GLU A 204 4.81 7.02 -9.54
CA GLU A 204 5.90 6.17 -10.06
C GLU A 204 6.81 5.68 -8.92
N THR A 205 7.26 4.43 -9.06
CA THR A 205 8.20 3.82 -8.11
C THR A 205 9.62 4.06 -8.57
N TYR A 206 10.45 4.47 -7.63
CA TYR A 206 11.87 4.70 -7.82
C TYR A 206 12.68 3.65 -7.07
N VAL A 207 13.89 3.40 -7.58
CA VAL A 207 14.83 2.45 -7.01
C VAL A 207 16.18 3.13 -6.82
N SER A 208 16.85 2.86 -5.70
CA SER A 208 18.22 3.31 -5.43
C SER A 208 19.02 2.19 -4.77
N PRO A 209 20.26 1.90 -5.17
CA PRO A 209 21.06 0.86 -4.52
C PRO A 209 21.24 1.08 -3.02
N LEU A 210 21.20 -0.01 -2.24
CA LEU A 210 21.61 -0.02 -0.83
C LEU A 210 23.11 -0.21 -0.69
N THR A 211 23.70 0.49 0.28
CA THR A 211 25.04 0.15 0.78
C THR A 211 24.99 -1.27 1.38
N GLY A 212 25.87 -2.17 0.94
CA GLY A 212 25.84 -3.59 1.32
C GLY A 212 24.98 -4.48 0.43
N GLY A 213 24.29 -3.92 -0.58
CA GLY A 213 23.56 -4.66 -1.61
C GLY A 213 22.05 -4.70 -1.39
N GLY A 214 21.32 -4.83 -2.50
CA GLY A 214 19.86 -4.65 -2.52
C GLY A 214 19.50 -3.23 -2.93
N TYR A 215 18.25 -2.83 -2.71
CA TYR A 215 17.76 -1.52 -3.13
C TYR A 215 16.77 -0.91 -2.13
N TRP A 216 16.85 0.41 -2.01
CA TRP A 216 15.70 1.21 -1.63
C TRP A 216 14.70 1.18 -2.78
N VAL A 217 13.46 0.82 -2.50
CA VAL A 217 12.32 0.92 -3.42
C VAL A 217 11.34 1.90 -2.80
N TYR A 218 11.01 2.99 -3.47
CA TYR A 218 10.26 4.05 -2.84
C TYR A 218 9.32 4.77 -3.80
N ARG A 219 8.22 5.31 -3.25
CA ARG A 219 7.29 6.13 -4.03
C ARG A 219 6.51 7.10 -3.17
N LYS A 220 5.86 8.06 -3.84
CA LYS A 220 4.81 8.88 -3.25
C LYS A 220 3.57 8.04 -2.95
N LEU A 221 2.89 8.33 -1.85
CA LEU A 221 1.61 7.74 -1.50
C LEU A 221 0.49 8.78 -1.57
N ARG A 222 -0.75 8.31 -1.80
CA ARG A 222 -1.98 9.11 -1.67
C ARG A 222 -2.77 8.79 -0.41
N HIS A 223 -2.52 7.63 0.18
CA HIS A 223 -3.25 7.13 1.35
C HIS A 223 -2.41 6.13 2.14
N PHE A 224 -2.88 5.76 3.32
CA PHE A 224 -2.44 4.56 4.02
C PHE A 224 -3.37 3.39 3.71
N SER A 225 -2.74 2.24 3.48
CA SER A 225 -3.29 0.95 3.01
C SER A 225 -2.30 -0.18 3.34
N GLY A 226 -2.48 -1.36 2.74
CA GLY A 226 -1.39 -2.32 2.52
C GLY A 226 -0.51 -1.94 1.32
N TYR A 227 0.78 -2.24 1.41
CA TYR A 227 1.79 -1.99 0.38
C TYR A 227 2.81 -3.12 0.39
N ASN A 228 3.34 -3.46 -0.78
CA ASN A 228 4.44 -4.41 -0.93
C ASN A 228 5.38 -3.99 -2.06
N VAL A 229 6.50 -4.67 -2.23
CA VAL A 229 7.34 -4.55 -3.42
C VAL A 229 7.04 -5.70 -4.38
N THR A 230 6.75 -5.37 -5.64
CA THR A 230 6.60 -6.33 -6.74
C THR A 230 7.68 -6.11 -7.78
N ALA A 231 8.31 -7.20 -8.27
CA ALA A 231 9.38 -7.15 -9.27
C ALA A 231 9.35 -8.38 -10.19
N PHE A 232 9.71 -8.20 -11.46
CA PHE A 232 9.81 -9.25 -12.48
C PHE A 232 10.91 -8.95 -13.52
#